data_AF-V6SCG1-F1
#
_entry.id   AF-V6SCG1-F1
#
_cell.length_a   1.000
_cell.length_b   1.000
_cell.length_c   1.000
_cell.angle_alpha   90.00
_cell.angle_beta   90.00
_cell.angle_gamma   90.00
#
_symmetry.space_group_name_H-M   'P 1'
#
loop_
_entity.id
_entity.type
_entity.pdbx_description
1 polymer ?
#
loop_
_entity_poly.entity_id
_entity_poly.type
_entity_poly.pdbx_seq_one_letter_code
_entity_poly.pdbx_strand_id
1 'polypeptide(L)'
;MKLNLTIFLALIFFSCQNAQKTDVNENANQFFEFDEIDHYHKDITMKQWAEIGKKHENKTPEEIILFKILNDYYPTSINNKNFIVELEKLYPEKSKISKSKFKEIGEIFSEKYHGNFVLAGCEPFYRDVLVFKKKNKIVGISKICFQCALHSTIGTKKNTEQLGQNGDYKKLEQLLIN
;
A
#
# COMPACT_ATOMS: atom_id res chain seq x y z
N MET A 1 33.36 -60.91 40.74
CA MET A 1 31.89 -60.92 40.83
C MET A 1 31.41 -59.48 41.00
N LYS A 2 30.75 -58.95 39.96
CA LYS A 2 29.96 -57.71 39.83
C LYS A 2 30.57 -56.36 40.25
N LEU A 3 31.11 -55.69 39.23
CA LEU A 3 31.38 -54.26 39.10
C LEU A 3 30.03 -53.51 38.95
N ASN A 4 29.67 -52.62 39.88
CA ASN A 4 28.48 -51.77 39.77
C ASN A 4 28.87 -50.42 39.14
N LEU A 5 28.52 -50.29 37.87
CA LEU A 5 28.57 -49.09 37.06
C LEU A 5 27.35 -48.22 37.41
N THR A 6 27.56 -47.09 38.09
CA THR A 6 26.49 -46.09 38.28
C THR A 6 26.83 -44.87 37.45
N ILE A 7 26.13 -44.74 36.32
CA ILE A 7 26.14 -43.58 35.44
C ILE A 7 25.29 -42.50 36.12
N PHE A 8 25.88 -41.37 36.50
CA PHE A 8 25.13 -40.17 36.85
C PHE A 8 25.35 -39.12 35.77
N LEU A 9 24.38 -39.05 34.87
CA LEU A 9 24.28 -38.08 33.78
C LEU A 9 23.81 -36.75 34.39
N ALA A 10 24.75 -35.88 34.77
CA ALA A 10 24.45 -34.56 35.31
C ALA A 10 24.13 -33.58 34.17
N LEU A 11 22.82 -33.43 33.92
CA LEU A 11 22.09 -32.24 33.46
C LEU A 11 22.94 -31.05 32.99
N ILE A 12 23.09 -30.92 31.67
CA ILE A 12 23.50 -29.68 31.01
C ILE A 12 22.33 -28.71 31.17
N PHE A 13 22.46 -27.78 32.13
CA PHE A 13 21.52 -26.70 32.30
C PHE A 13 21.46 -25.85 31.02
N PHE A 14 20.23 -25.71 30.53
CA PHE A 14 19.81 -24.82 29.47
C PHE A 14 20.44 -23.43 29.60
N SER A 15 21.37 -23.10 28.73
CA SER A 15 21.69 -21.70 28.42
C SER A 15 20.61 -21.20 27.46
N CYS A 16 19.52 -20.65 28.00
CA CYS A 16 18.67 -19.75 27.24
C CYS A 16 19.51 -18.51 26.91
N GLN A 17 20.02 -18.43 25.68
CA GLN A 17 20.57 -17.19 25.17
C GLN A 17 19.43 -16.16 25.17
N ASN A 18 19.62 -15.13 25.99
CA ASN A 18 18.79 -13.95 26.06
C ASN A 18 18.79 -13.33 24.66
N ALA A 19 17.72 -13.53 23.89
CA ALA A 19 17.52 -12.85 22.63
C ALA A 19 17.47 -11.35 22.95
N GLN A 20 18.54 -10.64 22.60
CA GLN A 20 18.55 -9.19 22.61
C GLN A 20 17.31 -8.74 21.81
N LYS A 21 16.36 -8.12 22.51
CA LYS A 21 15.37 -7.26 21.85
C LYS A 21 16.18 -6.11 21.26
N THR A 22 16.61 -6.28 20.03
CA THR A 22 17.00 -5.15 19.20
C THR A 22 15.79 -4.23 19.14
N ASP A 23 15.98 -2.96 19.46
CA ASP A 23 14.98 -1.92 19.21
C ASP A 23 14.75 -1.88 17.69
N VAL A 24 13.77 -2.67 17.24
CA VAL A 24 13.29 -2.61 15.86
C VAL A 24 12.67 -1.23 15.72
N ASN A 25 13.35 -0.34 15.01
CA ASN A 25 12.76 0.92 14.59
C ASN A 25 11.49 0.56 13.79
N GLU A 26 10.31 0.71 14.40
CA GLU A 26 8.99 0.34 13.83
C GLU A 26 8.78 0.96 12.42
N ASN A 27 9.52 2.03 12.09
CA ASN A 27 9.41 2.74 10.81
C ASN A 27 10.44 2.31 9.76
N ALA A 28 11.45 1.51 10.10
CA ALA A 28 12.55 1.15 9.19
C ALA A 28 12.05 0.45 7.91
N ASN A 29 10.89 -0.20 7.96
CA ASN A 29 10.29 -0.92 6.84
C ASN A 29 9.16 -0.15 6.13
N GLN A 30 8.71 0.99 6.63
CA GLN A 30 7.65 1.79 5.98
C GLN A 30 8.10 2.38 4.64
N PHE A 31 7.22 2.38 3.64
CA PHE A 31 7.51 2.92 2.30
C PHE A 31 7.82 4.40 2.33
N PHE A 32 7.16 5.15 3.20
CA PHE A 32 7.21 6.61 3.28
C PHE A 32 7.32 7.08 4.72
N GLU A 33 8.08 8.15 4.94
CA GLU A 33 7.96 8.97 6.15
C GLU A 33 6.96 10.10 5.89
N PHE A 34 5.82 10.13 6.59
CA PHE A 34 4.75 11.10 6.32
C PHE A 34 4.21 11.76 7.60
N ASP A 35 3.48 12.86 7.43
CA ASP A 35 2.73 13.58 8.46
C ASP A 35 1.35 14.09 7.98
N GLU A 36 1.01 13.84 6.72
CA GLU A 36 -0.30 14.08 6.12
C GLU A 36 -0.57 13.03 5.03
N ILE A 37 -1.84 12.64 4.90
CA ILE A 37 -2.34 11.80 3.80
C ILE A 37 -3.62 12.45 3.27
N ASP A 38 -3.62 12.79 1.98
CA ASP A 38 -4.85 13.09 1.25
C ASP A 38 -5.36 11.81 0.60
N HIS A 39 -6.65 11.54 0.72
CA HIS A 39 -7.36 10.48 0.01
C HIS A 39 -8.30 11.10 -1.02
N TYR A 40 -8.15 10.67 -2.26
CA TYR A 40 -9.00 11.03 -3.38
C TYR A 40 -9.79 9.80 -3.79
N HIS A 41 -11.11 9.93 -3.85
CA HIS A 41 -12.02 8.89 -4.30
C HIS A 41 -12.78 9.32 -5.55
N LYS A 42 -13.06 8.34 -6.41
CA LYS A 42 -13.99 8.49 -7.52
C LYS A 42 -14.93 7.29 -7.55
N ASP A 43 -16.20 7.55 -7.27
CA ASP A 43 -17.26 6.58 -7.54
C ASP A 43 -17.49 6.48 -9.07
N ILE A 44 -16.82 5.51 -9.68
CA ILE A 44 -17.01 5.14 -11.08
C ILE A 44 -17.33 3.65 -11.16
N THR A 45 -18.46 3.35 -11.76
CA THR A 45 -18.90 1.97 -11.99
C THR A 45 -18.10 1.33 -13.11
N MET A 46 -18.01 -0.02 -13.10
CA MET A 46 -17.41 -0.79 -14.19
C MET A 46 -18.06 -0.48 -15.55
N LYS A 47 -19.37 -0.20 -15.57
CA LYS A 47 -20.10 0.21 -16.77
C LYS A 47 -19.59 1.54 -17.33
N GLN A 48 -19.49 2.58 -16.49
CA GLN A 48 -18.98 3.89 -16.91
C GLN A 48 -17.52 3.80 -17.36
N TRP A 49 -16.68 3.05 -16.65
CA TRP A 49 -15.31 2.78 -17.06
C TRP A 49 -15.25 2.12 -18.45
N ALA A 50 -16.07 1.09 -18.69
CA ALA A 50 -16.12 0.38 -19.96
C ALA A 50 -16.64 1.29 -21.09
N GLU A 51 -17.60 2.18 -20.82
CA GLU A 51 -18.10 3.17 -21.77
C GLU A 51 -17.01 4.15 -22.20
N ILE A 52 -16.17 4.62 -21.27
CA ILE A 52 -14.99 5.44 -21.59
C ILE A 52 -14.01 4.62 -22.43
N GLY A 53 -13.71 3.37 -22.02
CA GLY A 53 -12.80 2.48 -22.73
C GLY A 53 -13.16 2.30 -24.20
N LYS A 54 -14.45 2.08 -24.51
CA LYS A 54 -14.99 1.87 -25.86
C LYS A 54 -14.89 3.09 -26.79
N LYS A 55 -14.76 4.30 -26.27
CA LYS A 55 -14.56 5.50 -27.09
C LYS A 55 -13.14 5.45 -27.64
N HIS A 56 -12.88 4.92 -28.83
CA HIS A 56 -11.51 4.86 -29.36
C HIS A 56 -10.91 6.28 -29.54
N GLU A 57 -11.25 6.95 -30.65
CA GLU A 57 -10.70 8.27 -30.98
C GLU A 57 -11.51 9.43 -30.38
N ASN A 58 -12.71 9.15 -29.84
CA ASN A 58 -13.66 10.18 -29.38
C ASN A 58 -13.59 10.47 -27.87
N LYS A 59 -12.48 10.10 -27.18
CA LYS A 59 -12.31 10.46 -25.77
C LYS A 59 -12.05 11.96 -25.63
N THR A 60 -12.70 12.62 -24.69
CA THR A 60 -12.33 13.98 -24.30
C THR A 60 -10.93 13.99 -23.65
N PRO A 61 -10.23 15.13 -23.61
CA PRO A 61 -8.95 15.23 -22.89
C PRO A 61 -9.05 14.78 -21.42
N GLU A 62 -10.17 15.07 -20.75
CA GLU A 62 -10.43 14.63 -19.38
C GLU A 62 -10.62 13.13 -19.28
N GLU A 63 -11.32 12.51 -20.22
CA GLU A 63 -11.48 11.05 -20.29
C GLU A 63 -10.15 10.36 -20.53
N ILE A 64 -9.27 10.92 -21.37
CA ILE A 64 -7.93 10.39 -21.59
C ILE A 64 -7.13 10.39 -20.28
N ILE A 65 -7.11 11.52 -19.56
CA ILE A 65 -6.39 11.62 -18.28
C ILE A 65 -7.01 10.68 -17.24
N LEU A 66 -8.34 10.70 -17.10
CA LEU A 66 -9.04 9.83 -16.16
C LEU A 66 -8.71 8.35 -16.43
N PHE A 67 -8.74 7.93 -17.70
CA PHE A 67 -8.43 6.56 -18.08
C PHE A 67 -6.97 6.18 -17.75
N LYS A 68 -6.01 7.10 -17.94
CA LYS A 68 -4.61 6.92 -17.51
C LYS A 68 -4.49 6.77 -15.98
N ILE A 69 -5.21 7.58 -15.21
CA ILE A 69 -5.17 7.47 -13.74
C ILE A 69 -5.77 6.13 -13.30
N LEU A 70 -6.88 5.70 -13.90
CA LEU A 70 -7.59 4.48 -13.55
C LEU A 70 -6.84 3.19 -13.92
N ASN A 71 -6.14 3.14 -15.06
CA ASN A 71 -5.62 1.87 -15.61
C ASN A 71 -4.10 1.79 -15.70
N ASP A 72 -3.43 2.93 -15.93
CA ASP A 72 -2.01 2.92 -16.29
C ASP A 72 -1.11 3.12 -15.06
N TYR A 73 0.20 3.21 -15.29
CA TYR A 73 1.18 3.63 -14.29
C TYR A 73 1.31 5.17 -14.20
N TYR A 74 0.31 5.92 -14.67
CA TYR A 74 0.31 7.38 -14.54
C TYR A 74 -0.14 7.81 -13.14
N PRO A 75 0.61 8.69 -12.43
CA PRO A 75 1.85 9.32 -12.85
C PRO A 75 3.04 8.39 -12.61
N THR A 76 4.09 8.51 -13.44
CA THR A 76 5.33 7.73 -13.27
C THR A 76 6.30 8.35 -12.26
N SER A 77 5.99 9.54 -11.73
CA SER A 77 6.84 10.28 -10.80
C SER A 77 6.00 11.12 -9.84
N ILE A 78 6.42 11.15 -8.57
CA ILE A 78 5.81 12.00 -7.52
C ILE A 78 6.00 13.50 -7.79
N ASN A 79 6.91 13.86 -8.69
CA ASN A 79 7.18 15.26 -9.08
C ASN A 79 6.31 15.72 -10.27
N ASN A 80 5.35 14.92 -10.71
CA ASN A 80 4.41 15.36 -11.75
C ASN A 80 3.58 16.54 -11.22
N LYS A 81 3.86 17.73 -11.75
CA LYS A 81 3.25 19.01 -11.30
C LYS A 81 1.75 19.09 -11.55
N ASN A 82 1.24 18.36 -12.53
CA ASN A 82 -0.17 18.44 -12.94
C ASN A 82 -1.03 17.40 -12.24
N PHE A 83 -0.44 16.33 -11.70
CA PHE A 83 -1.20 15.18 -11.21
C PHE A 83 -2.18 15.55 -10.09
N ILE A 84 -1.78 16.41 -9.15
CA ILE A 84 -2.70 16.85 -8.07
C ILE A 84 -3.85 17.68 -8.62
N VAL A 85 -3.59 18.57 -9.58
CA VAL A 85 -4.64 19.39 -10.23
C VAL A 85 -5.63 18.50 -10.99
N GLU A 86 -5.13 17.45 -11.66
CA GLU A 86 -5.96 16.47 -12.35
C GLU A 86 -6.78 15.62 -11.38
N LEU A 87 -6.20 15.20 -10.24
CA LEU A 87 -6.95 14.51 -9.18
C LEU A 87 -8.05 15.38 -8.61
N GLU A 88 -7.75 16.62 -8.24
CA GLU A 88 -8.75 17.56 -7.69
C GLU A 88 -9.90 17.83 -8.66
N LYS A 89 -9.64 17.73 -9.97
CA LYS A 89 -10.66 17.85 -11.01
C LYS A 89 -11.46 16.57 -11.23
N LEU A 90 -10.80 15.41 -11.25
CA LEU A 90 -11.39 14.15 -11.73
C LEU A 90 -11.87 13.22 -10.61
N TYR A 91 -11.36 13.40 -9.39
CA TYR A 91 -11.68 12.66 -8.16
C TYR A 91 -12.29 13.64 -7.14
N PRO A 92 -13.62 13.89 -7.24
CA PRO A 92 -14.27 14.98 -6.52
C PRO A 92 -14.32 14.75 -5.01
N GLU A 93 -14.19 13.51 -4.55
CA GLU A 93 -14.25 13.14 -3.15
C GLU A 93 -12.84 13.16 -2.55
N LYS A 94 -12.42 14.35 -2.10
CA LYS A 94 -11.15 14.53 -1.40
C LYS A 94 -11.37 14.60 0.11
N SER A 95 -10.63 13.80 0.87
CA SER A 95 -10.61 13.86 2.33
C SER A 95 -9.18 13.82 2.88
N LYS A 96 -9.00 14.31 4.11
CA LYS A 96 -7.75 14.14 4.86
C LYS A 96 -7.91 12.99 5.82
N ILE A 97 -6.97 12.05 5.81
CA ILE A 97 -7.00 10.93 6.76
C ILE A 97 -6.59 11.42 8.15
N SER A 98 -7.33 10.98 9.18
CA SER A 98 -7.03 11.29 10.57
C SER A 98 -5.66 10.76 10.99
N LYS A 99 -4.90 11.57 11.74
CA LYS A 99 -3.61 11.17 12.32
C LYS A 99 -3.70 9.93 13.21
N SER A 100 -4.85 9.67 13.82
CA SER A 100 -5.07 8.46 14.63
C SER A 100 -4.91 7.17 13.82
N LYS A 101 -5.12 7.21 12.50
CA LYS A 101 -5.00 6.06 11.59
C LYS A 101 -3.59 5.87 11.02
N PHE A 102 -2.67 6.81 11.26
CA PHE A 102 -1.36 6.83 10.59
C PHE A 102 -0.46 5.65 10.97
N LYS A 103 -0.52 5.19 12.22
CA LYS A 103 0.25 4.00 12.63
C LYS A 103 -0.14 2.80 11.78
N GLU A 104 -1.44 2.52 11.70
CA GLU A 104 -1.97 1.36 10.98
C GLU A 104 -1.76 1.47 9.47
N ILE A 105 -1.91 2.67 8.90
CA ILE A 105 -1.61 2.90 7.49
C ILE A 105 -0.11 2.74 7.24
N GLY A 106 0.77 3.26 8.10
CA GLY A 106 2.21 3.07 7.98
C GLY A 106 2.59 1.58 8.02
N GLU A 107 1.96 0.80 8.89
CA GLU A 107 2.12 -0.66 8.92
C GLU A 107 1.68 -1.33 7.61
N ILE A 108 0.58 -0.92 6.99
CA ILE A 108 0.12 -1.44 5.69
C ILE A 108 1.11 -1.05 4.57
N PHE A 109 1.53 0.21 4.56
CA PHE A 109 2.51 0.76 3.62
C PHE A 109 3.94 0.49 4.09
N SER A 110 4.27 -0.78 4.29
CA SER A 110 5.61 -1.23 4.65
C SER A 110 6.02 -2.46 3.83
N GLU A 111 7.32 -2.65 3.68
CA GLU A 111 7.88 -3.78 2.97
C GLU A 111 7.62 -5.06 3.76
N LYS A 112 6.91 -6.00 3.12
CA LYS A 112 6.50 -7.28 3.70
C LYS A 112 6.75 -8.40 2.72
N TYR A 113 6.97 -9.59 3.28
CA TYR A 113 7.10 -10.82 2.54
C TYR A 113 6.19 -11.88 3.14
N HIS A 114 5.17 -12.28 2.38
CA HIS A 114 4.17 -13.29 2.73
C HIS A 114 4.37 -14.59 1.95
N GLY A 115 5.51 -14.76 1.26
CA GLY A 115 5.75 -15.91 0.40
C GLY A 115 4.93 -15.81 -0.89
N ASN A 116 4.11 -16.84 -1.16
CA ASN A 116 3.22 -16.86 -2.32
C ASN A 116 2.04 -15.90 -2.10
N PHE A 117 1.83 -14.97 -3.02
CA PHE A 117 0.71 -14.04 -3.00
C PHE A 117 -0.08 -14.13 -4.30
N VAL A 118 -1.35 -13.75 -4.24
CA VAL A 118 -2.27 -13.83 -5.39
C VAL A 118 -2.32 -12.47 -6.06
N LEU A 119 -2.04 -12.44 -7.35
CA LEU A 119 -2.34 -11.32 -8.23
C LEU A 119 -3.62 -11.64 -8.99
N ALA A 120 -4.59 -10.74 -8.96
CA ALA A 120 -5.77 -10.88 -9.80
C ALA A 120 -5.41 -10.57 -11.26
N GLY A 121 -5.97 -11.35 -12.21
CA GLY A 121 -5.79 -11.13 -13.64
C GLY A 121 -6.71 -10.06 -14.25
N CYS A 122 -7.19 -9.10 -13.46
CA CYS A 122 -8.06 -8.01 -13.94
C CYS A 122 -7.28 -6.74 -14.26
N GLU A 123 -7.78 -5.96 -15.22
CA GLU A 123 -7.32 -4.60 -15.42
C GLU A 123 -7.71 -3.75 -14.19
N PRO A 124 -6.77 -2.98 -13.62
CA PRO A 124 -7.09 -2.12 -12.49
C PRO A 124 -7.93 -0.92 -12.94
N PHE A 125 -8.78 -0.44 -12.05
CA PHE A 125 -9.56 0.77 -12.22
C PHE A 125 -9.51 1.50 -10.87
N TYR A 126 -8.37 2.14 -10.64
CA TYR A 126 -7.94 2.72 -9.37
C TYR A 126 -8.85 3.85 -8.89
N ARG A 127 -9.94 3.51 -8.18
CA ARG A 127 -10.89 4.51 -7.64
C ARG A 127 -10.35 5.30 -6.46
N ASP A 128 -9.32 4.79 -5.82
CA ASP A 128 -8.75 5.37 -4.62
C ASP A 128 -7.30 5.76 -4.87
N VAL A 129 -6.96 7.01 -4.56
CA VAL A 129 -5.59 7.52 -4.64
C VAL A 129 -5.22 8.15 -3.31
N LEU A 130 -4.15 7.62 -2.71
CA LEU A 130 -3.54 8.13 -1.49
C LEU A 130 -2.29 8.93 -1.84
N VAL A 131 -2.25 10.18 -1.40
CA VAL A 131 -1.10 11.08 -1.57
C VAL A 131 -0.48 11.32 -0.20
N PHE A 132 0.67 10.70 0.03
CA PHE A 132 1.44 10.81 1.26
C PHE A 132 2.32 12.04 1.20
N LYS A 133 2.32 12.82 2.29
CA LYS A 133 3.11 14.05 2.39
C LYS A 133 3.92 14.11 3.67
N LYS A 134 5.07 14.76 3.58
CA LYS A 134 5.92 15.16 4.71
C LYS A 134 6.21 16.63 4.62
N LYS A 135 5.86 17.42 5.64
CA LYS A 135 6.09 18.88 5.64
C LYS A 135 5.61 19.53 4.33
N ASN A 136 4.38 19.20 3.91
CA ASN A 136 3.73 19.64 2.67
C ASN A 136 4.38 19.18 1.34
N LYS A 137 5.41 18.33 1.37
CA LYS A 137 5.99 17.74 0.15
C LYS A 137 5.44 16.35 -0.07
N ILE A 138 5.07 16.03 -1.31
CA ILE A 138 4.67 14.66 -1.68
C ILE A 138 5.88 13.74 -1.53
N VAL A 139 5.71 12.68 -0.76
CA VAL A 139 6.73 11.63 -0.54
C VAL A 139 6.30 10.29 -1.13
N GLY A 140 5.00 10.11 -1.40
CA GLY A 140 4.46 8.89 -1.96
C GLY A 140 3.10 9.10 -2.59
N ILE A 141 2.82 8.31 -3.63
CA ILE A 141 1.50 8.21 -4.24
C ILE A 141 1.19 6.73 -4.37
N SER A 142 0.00 6.33 -3.94
CA SER A 142 -0.50 4.97 -4.13
C SER A 142 -1.91 4.99 -4.67
N LYS A 143 -2.10 4.40 -5.84
CA LYS A 143 -3.39 4.18 -6.48
C LYS A 143 -3.83 2.77 -6.16
N ILE A 144 -5.06 2.59 -5.68
CA ILE A 144 -5.57 1.31 -5.17
C ILE A 144 -6.85 0.93 -5.91
N CYS A 145 -6.92 -0.34 -6.31
CA CYS A 145 -8.14 -0.98 -6.79
C CYS A 145 -8.48 -2.13 -5.84
N PHE A 146 -9.30 -1.85 -4.82
CA PHE A 146 -9.65 -2.84 -3.79
C PHE A 146 -10.31 -4.09 -4.38
N GLN A 147 -11.17 -3.93 -5.39
CA GLN A 147 -11.85 -5.04 -6.07
C GLN A 147 -10.87 -5.99 -6.78
N CYS A 148 -9.77 -5.45 -7.31
CA CYS A 148 -8.74 -6.25 -7.99
C CYS A 148 -7.59 -6.64 -7.06
N ALA A 149 -7.55 -6.14 -5.82
CA ALA A 149 -6.37 -6.25 -4.97
C ALA A 149 -5.07 -5.81 -5.71
N LEU A 150 -5.18 -4.78 -6.55
CA LEU A 150 -4.08 -4.21 -7.32
C LEU A 150 -3.75 -2.81 -6.82
N HIS A 151 -2.49 -2.43 -6.97
CA HIS A 151 -2.02 -1.09 -6.66
C HIS A 151 -0.99 -0.61 -7.68
N SER A 152 -0.79 0.71 -7.72
CA SER A 152 0.37 1.35 -8.32
C SER A 152 0.93 2.35 -7.32
N THR A 153 2.10 2.04 -6.76
CA THR A 153 2.72 2.80 -5.68
C THR A 153 4.08 3.32 -6.10
N ILE A 154 4.30 4.63 -5.94
CA ILE A 154 5.54 5.32 -6.29
C ILE A 154 6.03 6.22 -5.16
N GLY A 155 7.30 6.60 -5.18
CA GLY A 155 7.95 7.44 -4.17
C GLY A 155 8.83 6.67 -3.17
N THR A 156 8.93 5.35 -3.31
CA THR A 156 9.79 4.50 -2.49
C THR A 156 10.68 3.62 -3.36
N LYS A 157 11.81 3.15 -2.81
CA LYS A 157 12.69 2.14 -3.41
C LYS A 157 12.44 0.72 -2.86
N LYS A 158 11.56 0.61 -1.86
CA LYS A 158 11.22 -0.67 -1.22
C LYS A 158 10.35 -1.51 -2.13
N ASN A 159 10.37 -2.83 -1.93
CA ASN A 159 9.49 -3.72 -2.65
C ASN A 159 8.03 -3.49 -2.22
N THR A 160 7.19 -3.12 -3.18
CA THR A 160 5.75 -2.88 -3.00
C THR A 160 4.88 -4.03 -3.48
N GLU A 161 5.41 -5.07 -4.12
CA GLU A 161 4.67 -6.16 -4.78
C GLU A 161 3.61 -6.80 -3.90
N GLN A 162 3.89 -6.90 -2.59
CA GLN A 162 2.99 -7.53 -1.61
C GLN A 162 2.17 -6.54 -0.79
N LEU A 163 2.12 -5.26 -1.17
CA LEU A 163 1.24 -4.28 -0.55
C LEU A 163 -0.22 -4.75 -0.62
N GLY A 164 -0.92 -4.66 0.51
CA GLY A 164 -2.33 -5.01 0.62
C GLY A 164 -2.60 -6.51 0.80
N GLN A 165 -1.58 -7.36 0.76
CA GLN A 165 -1.73 -8.80 0.97
C GLN A 165 -2.02 -9.16 2.43
N ASN A 166 -2.39 -10.42 2.69
CA ASN A 166 -2.68 -10.94 4.04
C ASN A 166 -3.74 -10.12 4.82
N GLY A 167 -4.76 -9.61 4.11
CA GLY A 167 -5.87 -8.85 4.71
C GLY A 167 -5.65 -7.33 4.77
N ASP A 168 -4.47 -6.84 4.41
CA ASP A 168 -4.16 -5.40 4.46
C ASP A 168 -5.07 -4.58 3.54
N TYR A 169 -5.50 -5.07 2.38
CA TYR A 169 -6.45 -4.36 1.52
C TYR A 169 -7.79 -4.12 2.22
N LYS A 170 -8.32 -5.14 2.89
CA LYS A 170 -9.57 -5.02 3.65
C LYS A 170 -9.42 -4.06 4.82
N LYS A 171 -8.29 -4.14 5.54
CA LYS A 171 -7.98 -3.22 6.63
C LYS A 171 -7.86 -1.78 6.11
N LEU A 172 -7.16 -1.58 4.99
CA LEU A 172 -6.99 -0.27 4.37
C LEU A 172 -8.35 0.31 3.95
N GLU A 173 -9.19 -0.46 3.26
CA GLU A 173 -10.54 -0.03 2.85
C GLU A 173 -11.35 0.49 4.05
N GLN A 174 -11.33 -0.22 5.18
CA GLN A 174 -11.98 0.20 6.42
C GLN A 174 -11.39 1.48 7.02
N LEU A 175 -10.07 1.64 6.95
CA LEU A 175 -9.38 2.84 7.42
C LEU A 175 -9.68 4.07 6.55
N LEU A 176 -10.04 3.89 5.28
CA LEU A 176 -10.42 5.00 4.39
C LEU A 176 -11.87 5.46 4.58
N ILE A 177 -12.72 4.66 5.23
CA ILE A 177 -14.06 5.10 5.64
C ILE A 177 -13.92 6.13 6.76
N ASN A 178 -14.48 7.31 6.55
CA ASN A 178 -14.52 8.40 7.53
C ASN A 178 -15.73 8.28 8.45
#